data_AF-A0A2V6X007-F1
#
_entry.id   AF-A0A2V6X007-F1
#
_cell.length_a   1.000
_cell.length_b   1.000
_cell.length_c   1.000
_cell.angle_alpha   90.00
_cell.angle_beta   90.00
_cell.angle_gamma   90.00
#
_symmetry.space_group_name_H-M   'P 1'
#
loop_
_entity.id
_entity.type
_entity.pdbx_description
1 polymer ?
#
loop_
_entity_poly.entity_id
_entity_poly.type
_entity_poly.pdbx_seq_one_letter_code
_entity_poly.pdbx_strand_id
1 'polypeptide(L)' 'MPTYARVRYEDLYPGIDLVYYGNQRQLEYDFVVRPGADPRRIALGFRGAQRLEVDPQGDLVLHTAAGAIRQRKPIIY' A
#
# COMPACT_ATOMS: atom_id res chain seq x y z
N MET A 1 -8.43 22.49 -9.68
CA MET A 1 -9.54 21.53 -9.46
C MET A 1 -8.92 20.25 -8.94
N PRO A 2 -9.16 19.79 -7.70
CA PRO A 2 -8.48 18.61 -7.19
C PRO A 2 -9.20 17.36 -7.69
N THR A 3 -8.52 16.55 -8.50
CA THR A 3 -9.01 15.27 -8.99
C THR A 3 -8.96 14.25 -7.86
N TYR A 4 -9.99 14.22 -7.00
CA TYR A 4 -10.11 13.19 -5.96
C TYR A 4 -10.53 11.87 -6.60
N ALA A 5 -9.58 11.13 -7.16
CA ALA A 5 -9.79 9.73 -7.53
C ALA A 5 -9.45 8.86 -6.31
N ARG A 6 -10.34 8.86 -5.31
CA ARG A 6 -10.29 7.90 -4.21
C ARG A 6 -11.15 6.69 -4.57
N VAL A 7 -10.55 5.50 -4.61
CA VAL A 7 -11.25 4.24 -4.90
C VAL A 7 -11.18 3.36 -3.66
N ARG A 8 -12.32 2.91 -3.16
CA ARG A 8 -12.41 1.98 -2.04
C ARG A 8 -12.77 0.59 -2.55
N TYR A 9 -11.98 -0.39 -2.16
CA TYR A 9 -12.30 -1.81 -2.24
C TYR A 9 -12.73 -2.27 -0.85
N GLU A 10 -14.01 -2.55 -0.70
CA GLU A 10 -14.58 -3.05 0.56
C GLU A 10 -14.36 -4.55 0.69
N ASP A 11 -14.04 -5.01 1.90
CA ASP A 11 -13.82 -6.43 2.22
C ASP A 11 -12.82 -7.13 1.29
N LEU A 12 -11.73 -6.44 0.92
CA LEU A 12 -10.62 -7.06 0.19
C LEU A 12 -10.08 -8.29 0.94
N TYR A 13 -10.07 -8.20 2.27
CA TYR A 13 -10.07 -9.35 3.17
C TYR A 13 -11.23 -9.18 4.17
N PRO A 14 -11.73 -10.26 4.81
CA PRO A 14 -12.80 -10.14 5.79
C PRO A 14 -12.47 -9.11 6.89
N GLY A 15 -13.22 -8.00 6.92
CA GLY A 15 -13.02 -6.92 7.89
C GLY A 15 -11.89 -5.94 7.55
N ILE A 16 -11.32 -6.00 6.34
CA ILE A 16 -10.23 -5.12 5.89
C ILE A 16 -10.58 -4.55 4.52
N ASP A 17 -10.66 -3.23 4.45
CA ASP A 17 -10.88 -2.51 3.19
C ASP A 17 -9.55 -1.94 2.68
N LEU A 18 -9.45 -1.71 1.37
CA LEU A 18 -8.31 -1.04 0.74
C LEU A 18 -8.78 0.26 0.09
N VAL A 19 -8.19 1.37 0.46
CA VAL A 19 -8.51 2.70 -0.09
C VAL A 19 -7.32 3.19 -0.88
N TYR A 20 -7.45 3.33 -2.20
CA TYR A 20 -6.48 4.00 -3.05
C TYR A 20 -6.83 5.47 -3.20
N TYR A 21 -5.83 6.35 -3.20
CA TYR A 21 -6.00 7.75 -3.55
C TYR A 21 -4.75 8.31 -4.22
N GLY A 22 -4.95 9.17 -5.22
CA GLY A 22 -3.87 9.89 -5.88
C GLY A 22 -3.63 11.25 -5.22
N ASN A 23 -2.40 11.54 -4.82
CA ASN A 23 -1.93 12.93 -4.75
C ASN A 23 -1.15 13.24 -6.03
N GLN A 24 -1.01 14.51 -6.40
CA GLN A 24 -0.58 15.00 -7.73
C GLN A 24 0.74 14.41 -8.30
N ARG A 25 1.45 13.52 -7.59
CA ARG A 25 2.64 12.82 -8.04
C ARG A 25 2.71 11.35 -7.63
N GLN A 26 1.87 10.86 -6.71
CA GLN A 26 1.99 9.52 -6.13
C GLN A 26 0.62 8.87 -5.92
N LEU A 27 0.52 7.59 -6.27
CA LEU A 27 -0.60 6.73 -5.89
C LEU A 27 -0.30 6.20 -4.48
N GLU A 28 -1.17 6.51 -3.52
CA GLU A 28 -1.09 6.00 -2.15
C GLU A 28 -2.26 5.05 -1.89
N TYR A 29 -2.10 4.21 -0.86
CA TYR A 29 -3.16 3.34 -0.38
C TYR A 29 -3.11 3.09 1.12
N ASP A 30 -4.30 2.91 1.70
CA ASP A 30 -4.48 2.57 3.11
C ASP A 30 -5.28 1.27 3.26
N PHE A 31 -4.86 0.42 4.21
CA PHE A 31 -5.65 -0.70 4.68
C PHE A 31 -6.47 -0.28 5.89
N VAL A 32 -7.80 -0.26 5.76
CA VAL A 32 -8.71 0.06 6.86
C VAL A 32 -9.13 -1.24 7.54
N VAL A 33 -8.48 -1.55 8.67
CA VAL A 33 -8.71 -2.76 9.46
C VAL A 33 -9.81 -2.49 10.49
N ARG A 34 -10.94 -3.17 10.39
CA ARG A 34 -12.03 -3.08 11.38
C ARG A 34 -11.64 -3.73 12.72
N PRO A 35 -12.28 -3.34 13.84
CA PRO A 35 -12.07 -4.00 15.12
C PRO A 35 -12.26 -5.52 15.03
N GLY A 36 -11.29 -6.29 15.52
CA GLY A 36 -11.30 -7.75 15.51
C GLY A 36 -10.84 -8.42 14.21
N ALA A 37 -10.54 -7.67 13.15
CA ALA A 37 -9.91 -8.21 11.95
C ALA A 37 -8.41 -8.48 12.19
N ASP A 38 -7.87 -9.51 11.54
CA ASP A 38 -6.45 -9.91 11.68
C ASP A 38 -5.60 -9.29 10.55
N PRO A 39 -4.76 -8.27 10.83
CA PRO A 39 -3.95 -7.60 9.81
C PRO A 39 -2.88 -8.52 9.20
N ARG A 40 -2.52 -9.63 9.85
CA ARG A 40 -1.53 -10.59 9.33
C ARG A 40 -2.01 -11.32 8.07
N ARG A 41 -3.29 -11.21 7.74
CA ARG A 41 -3.87 -11.75 6.51
C ARG A 41 -3.52 -10.93 5.26
N ILE A 42 -3.07 -9.68 5.45
CA ILE A 42 -2.73 -8.80 4.35
C ILE A 42 -1.42 -9.29 3.71
N ALA A 43 -1.53 -9.75 2.46
CA ALA A 43 -0.37 -10.11 1.64
C ALA A 43 -0.31 -9.19 0.41
N LEU A 44 0.86 -8.61 0.16
CA LEU A 44 1.14 -7.80 -1.03
C LEU A 44 2.02 -8.58 -1.99
N GLY A 45 1.49 -8.85 -3.19
CA GLY A 45 2.22 -9.50 -4.28
C GLY A 45 2.70 -8.46 -5.29
N PHE A 46 4.01 -8.42 -5.55
CA PHE A 46 4.59 -7.50 -6.52
C PHE A 46 5.12 -8.27 -7.73
N ARG A 47 4.53 -8.01 -8.90
CA ARG A 47 5.03 -8.54 -10.17
C ARG A 47 6.01 -7.55 -10.80
N GLY A 48 7.13 -8.06 -11.30
CA GLY A 48 8.18 -7.24 -11.93
C GLY A 48 9.21 -6.64 -10.97
N ALA A 49 9.05 -6.87 -9.66
CA ALA A 49 10.12 -6.61 -8.68
C ALA A 49 11.19 -7.70 -8.79
N GLN A 50 12.43 -7.29 -9.02
CA GLN A 50 13.61 -8.16 -9.06
C GLN A 50 14.16 -8.41 -7.65
N ARG A 51 13.99 -7.43 -6.76
CA ARG A 51 14.38 -7.50 -5.34
C ARG A 51 13.45 -6.65 -4.50
N LEU A 52 13.16 -7.13 -3.29
CA LEU A 52 12.46 -6.39 -2.25
C LEU A 52 13.38 -6.27 -1.04
N GLU A 53 13.40 -5.10 -0.42
CA GLU A 53 14.10 -4.89 0.84
C GLU A 53 13.38 -3.84 1.69
N VAL A 54 13.53 -3.94 3.00
CA VAL A 54 13.13 -2.88 3.93
C VAL A 54 14.37 -2.06 4.24
N ASP A 55 14.32 -0.76 3.98
CA ASP A 55 15.44 0.12 4.26
C ASP A 55 15.53 0.49 5.76
N PRO A 56 16.63 1.12 6.22
CA PRO A 56 16.79 1.49 7.62
C PRO A 56 15.72 2.45 8.18
N GLN A 57 14.97 3.13 7.30
CA GLN A 57 13.87 4.03 7.67
C GLN A 57 12.55 3.26 7.87
N GLY A 58 12.51 1.99 7.46
CA GLY A 58 11.36 1.09 7.51
C GLY A 58 10.54 1.07 6.22
N ASP A 59 10.99 1.76 5.16
CA ASP A 59 10.30 1.82 3.89
C ASP A 59 10.57 0.55 3.09
N LEU A 60 9.54 0.04 2.41
CA LEU A 60 9.68 -1.07 1.48
C LEU A 60 10.19 -0.54 0.14
N VAL A 61 11.34 -1.04 -0.31
CA VAL A 61 11.98 -0.69 -1.58
C VAL A 61 11.83 -1.86 -2.55
N LEU A 62 11.20 -1.57 -3.69
CA LEU A 62 11.02 -2.50 -4.80
C LEU A 62 11.96 -2.13 -5.91
N HIS A 63 12.94 -2.98 -6.17
CA HIS A 63 13.85 -2.82 -7.29
C HIS A 63 13.21 -3.41 -8.53
N THR A 64 12.85 -2.57 -9.50
CA THR A 64 12.26 -2.98 -10.78
C THR A 64 13.19 -2.61 -11.94
N ALA A 65 12.95 -3.17 -13.12
CA ALA A 65 13.70 -2.80 -14.33
C ALA A 65 13.57 -1.32 -14.71
N ALA A 66 12.48 -0.66 -14.29
CA ALA A 66 12.24 0.77 -14.54
C ALA A 66 12.84 1.68 -13.44
N GLY A 67 13.47 1.12 -12.42
CA GLY A 67 14.02 1.83 -11.27
C GLY A 67 13.41 1.38 -9.94
N ALA A 68 13.89 1.99 -8.86
CA ALA A 68 13.43 1.69 -7.50
C ALA A 68 12.11 2.42 -7.21
N ILE A 69 11.12 1.68 -6.73
CA ILE A 69 9.86 2.20 -6.18
C ILE A 69 9.95 2.11 -4.67
N ARG A 70 9.62 3.19 -3.96
CA ARG A 70 9.60 3.25 -2.50
C ARG A 70 8.17 3.32 -1.99
N GLN A 71 7.82 2.43 -1.08
CA GLN A 71 6.60 2.46 -0.30
C GLN A 71 6.95 2.81 1.14
N ARG A 72 6.37 3.89 1.65
CA ARG A 72 6.63 4.32 3.02
C ARG A 72 6.14 3.28 4.01
N LYS A 73 6.82 3.17 5.16
CA LYS A 73 6.33 2.33 6.25
C LYS A 73 4.86 2.69 6.58
N PRO A 74 3.99 1.70 6.81
CA PRO A 74 2.61 1.97 7.22
C PRO A 74 2.59 2.73 8.55
N ILE A 75 1.69 3.69 8.66
CA ILE A 75 1.42 4.40 9.91
C ILE A 75 0.03 3.95 10.39
N ILE A 76 -0.06 3.49 11.64
CA ILE A 76 -1.33 3.16 12.30
C ILE A 76 -1.81 4.40 13.04
N TYR A 77 -3.08 4.77 12.88
CA TYR A 77 -3.75 5.86 13.58
C TYR A 77 -5.01 5.39 14.31
#